data_AF-A0A2S6FUM1-F1
#
_entry.id   AF-A0A2S6FUM1-F1
#
_cell.length_a   1.000
_cell.length_b   1.000
_cell.length_c   1.000
_cell.angle_alpha   90.00
_cell.angle_beta   90.00
_cell.angle_gamma   90.00
#
_symmetry.space_group_name_H-M   'P 1'
#
loop_
_entity.id
_entity.type
_entity.pdbx_description
1 polymer ?
#
loop_
_entity_poly.entity_id
_entity_poly.type
_entity_poly.pdbx_seq_one_letter_code
_entity_poly.pdbx_strand_id
1 'polypeptide(L)'
;MDILKQIEEIAKKGYSIEYIAVDQQQNGNEKQIKQGLIKKITYTVYIIRLKDSETVYTESKDCIEDCLEAGINFVKTKLLATYFNL
;
A
#
# COMPACT_ATOMS: atom_id res chain seq x y z
N MET A 1 5.85 -0.81 16.95
CA MET A 1 7.12 -0.67 16.21
C MET A 1 6.91 0.43 15.18
N ASP A 2 7.80 1.40 15.08
CA ASP A 2 7.62 2.60 14.24
C ASP A 2 7.46 2.23 12.75
N ILE A 3 6.39 2.73 12.10
CA ILE A 3 6.09 2.49 10.68
C ILE A 3 7.24 2.95 9.79
N LEU A 4 7.88 4.08 10.10
CA LEU A 4 8.97 4.62 9.28
C LEU A 4 10.19 3.71 9.30
N LYS A 5 10.53 3.17 10.48
CA LYS A 5 11.62 2.17 10.60
C LYS A 5 11.33 0.90 9.80
N GLN A 6 10.08 0.48 9.75
CA GLN A 6 9.69 -0.70 8.97
C GLN A 6 9.81 -0.46 7.47
N ILE A 7 9.41 0.72 7.00
CA ILE A 7 9.58 1.13 5.61
C ILE A 7 11.07 1.20 5.24
N GLU A 8 11.91 1.75 6.12
CA GLU A 8 13.36 1.81 5.91
C GLU A 8 13.98 0.40 5.75
N GLU A 9 13.61 -0.54 6.62
CA GLU A 9 14.08 -1.92 6.54
C GLU A 9 13.58 -2.66 5.29
N ILE A 10 12.40 -2.29 4.78
CA ILE A 10 11.87 -2.83 3.53
C ILE A 10 12.62 -2.25 2.32
N ALA A 11 12.96 -0.95 2.36
CA ALA A 11 13.77 -0.30 1.32
C ALA A 11 15.15 -0.95 1.20
N LYS A 12 15.81 -1.26 2.32
CA LYS A 12 17.09 -2.00 2.36
C LYS A 12 17.00 -3.39 1.71
N LYS A 13 15.80 -3.96 1.61
CA LYS A 13 15.53 -5.27 0.98
C LYS A 13 15.10 -5.16 -0.49
N GLY A 14 15.15 -3.96 -1.07
CA GLY A 14 14.89 -3.76 -2.50
C GLY A 14 13.43 -3.49 -2.86
N TYR A 15 12.61 -2.99 -1.93
CA TYR A 15 11.22 -2.62 -2.20
C TYR A 15 10.91 -1.21 -1.68
N SER A 16 10.19 -0.40 -2.45
CA SER A 16 9.58 0.84 -1.94
C SER A 16 8.13 0.58 -1.51
N ILE A 17 7.69 1.35 -0.52
CA ILE A 17 6.28 1.47 -0.15
C ILE A 17 5.87 2.89 -0.51
N GLU A 18 5.01 3.02 -1.49
CA GLU A 18 4.50 4.30 -1.99
C GLU A 18 3.00 4.34 -1.77
N TYR A 19 2.44 5.53 -1.55
CA TYR A 19 0.99 5.68 -1.48
C TYR A 19 0.55 6.97 -2.15
N ILE A 20 -0.67 6.95 -2.67
CA ILE A 20 -1.35 8.15 -3.17
C ILE A 20 -2.67 8.34 -2.43
N ALA A 21 -3.03 9.58 -2.17
CA ALA A 21 -4.38 9.94 -1.76
C ALA A 21 -5.22 10.18 -3.01
N VAL A 22 -6.40 9.57 -3.07
CA VAL A 22 -7.32 9.65 -4.20
C VAL A 22 -8.59 10.35 -3.76
N ASP A 23 -8.92 11.48 -4.41
CA ASP A 23 -10.25 12.08 -4.30
C ASP A 23 -11.22 11.28 -5.18
N GLN A 24 -12.04 10.47 -4.52
CA GLN A 24 -12.99 9.59 -5.17
C GLN A 24 -14.11 10.35 -5.89
N GLN A 25 -14.35 11.61 -5.55
CA GLN A 25 -15.29 12.45 -6.30
C GLN A 25 -14.70 12.79 -7.67
N GLN A 26 -13.42 13.17 -7.73
CA GLN A 26 -12.70 13.41 -8.99
C GLN A 26 -12.47 12.12 -9.78
N ASN A 27 -12.39 10.98 -9.08
CA ASN A 27 -12.28 9.63 -9.66
C ASN A 27 -13.61 9.05 -10.16
N GLY A 28 -14.69 9.85 -10.23
CA GLY A 28 -15.98 9.43 -10.80
C GLY A 28 -16.91 8.66 -9.86
N ASN A 29 -16.57 8.52 -8.58
CA ASN A 29 -17.35 7.75 -7.61
C ASN A 29 -18.32 8.60 -6.76
N GLU A 30 -18.73 9.77 -7.25
CA GLU A 30 -19.60 10.70 -6.54
C GLU A 30 -20.89 10.04 -6.01
N LYS A 31 -21.51 9.15 -6.80
CA LYS A 31 -22.73 8.43 -6.39
C LYS A 31 -22.50 7.52 -5.19
N GLN A 32 -21.38 6.80 -5.17
CA GLN A 32 -21.02 5.87 -4.09
C GLN A 32 -20.67 6.63 -2.81
N ILE A 33 -20.01 7.78 -2.92
CA ILE A 33 -19.75 8.69 -1.79
C ILE A 33 -21.07 9.17 -1.19
N LYS A 34 -22.01 9.65 -2.02
CA LYS A 34 -23.33 10.11 -1.56
C LYS A 34 -24.15 9.01 -0.88
N GLN A 35 -23.93 7.75 -1.28
CA GLN A 35 -24.56 6.57 -0.69
C GLN A 35 -23.84 6.05 0.57
N GLY A 36 -22.69 6.63 0.95
CA GLY A 36 -21.89 6.18 2.08
C GLY A 36 -21.17 4.84 1.85
N LEU A 37 -21.06 4.39 0.60
CA LEU A 37 -20.42 3.11 0.25
C LEU A 37 -18.90 3.20 0.21
N ILE A 38 -18.36 4.39 -0.06
CA ILE A 38 -16.93 4.68 -0.05
C ILE A 38 -16.67 6.06 0.58
N LYS A 39 -15.47 6.25 1.12
CA LYS A 39 -15.03 7.57 1.59
C LYS A 39 -14.66 8.49 0.42
N LYS A 40 -14.77 9.80 0.65
CA LYS A 40 -14.36 10.81 -0.34
C LYS A 40 -12.86 10.74 -0.63
N ILE A 41 -12.04 10.53 0.40
CA ILE A 41 -10.60 10.34 0.26
C ILE A 41 -10.30 8.89 0.65
N THR A 42 -9.60 8.18 -0.24
CA THR A 42 -9.00 6.87 0.04
C THR A 42 -7.51 6.92 -0.25
N TYR A 43 -6.77 5.95 0.27
CA TYR A 43 -5.33 5.85 0.10
C TYR A 43 -5.01 4.54 -0.61
N THR A 44 -4.27 4.61 -1.70
CA THR A 44 -3.83 3.42 -2.44
C THR A 44 -2.34 3.23 -2.23
N VAL A 45 -1.95 2.09 -1.66
CA VAL A 45 -0.55 1.69 -1.50
C VAL A 45 -0.07 0.96 -2.75
N TYR A 46 1.19 1.16 -3.08
CA TYR A 46 1.93 0.44 -4.10
C TYR A 46 3.21 -0.11 -3.46
N ILE A 47 3.47 -1.39 -3.69
CA ILE A 47 4.77 -1.99 -3.36
C ILE A 47 5.49 -2.17 -4.67
N ILE A 48 6.60 -1.47 -4.81
CA ILE A 48 7.38 -1.46 -6.04
C ILE A 48 8.72 -2.13 -5.76
N ARG A 49 9.07 -3.10 -6.60
CA ARG A 49 10.35 -3.77 -6.54
C ARG A 49 11.41 -2.89 -7.20
N LEU A 50 12.41 -2.45 -6.44
CA LEU A 50 13.36 -1.43 -6.88
C LEU A 50 14.26 -1.90 -8.03
N LYS A 51 14.46 -3.21 -8.21
CA LYS A 51 15.35 -3.75 -9.25
C LYS A 51 14.86 -3.47 -10.67
N ASP A 52 13.55 -3.37 -10.86
CA ASP A 52 12.88 -3.29 -12.16
C ASP A 52 11.66 -2.36 -12.17
N SER A 53 11.41 -1.65 -11.07
CA SER A 53 10.28 -0.73 -10.89
C SER A 53 8.91 -1.39 -11.09
N GLU A 54 8.81 -2.72 -10.94
CA GLU A 54 7.55 -3.43 -11.07
C GLU A 54 6.70 -3.22 -9.81
N THR A 55 5.44 -2.79 -9.99
CA THR A 55 4.42 -2.83 -8.94
C THR A 55 4.00 -4.27 -8.67
N VAL A 56 4.42 -4.81 -7.53
CA VAL A 56 4.13 -6.20 -7.12
C VAL A 56 2.90 -6.31 -6.21
N TYR A 57 2.39 -5.18 -5.72
CA TYR A 57 1.19 -5.12 -4.90
C TYR A 57 0.51 -3.76 -5.02
N THR A 58 -0.82 -3.77 -5.00
CA THR A 58 -1.61 -2.57 -4.82
C THR A 58 -2.86 -2.88 -4.01
N GLU A 59 -3.21 -1.97 -3.09
CA GLU A 59 -4.44 -2.06 -2.33
C GLU A 59 -4.93 -0.67 -1.93
N SER A 60 -6.24 -0.47 -1.92
CA SER A 60 -6.86 0.77 -1.45
C SER A 60 -7.46 0.59 -0.06
N LYS A 61 -7.25 1.57 0.80
CA LYS A 61 -7.75 1.64 2.18
C LYS A 61 -8.39 3.00 2.46
N ASP A 62 -9.21 3.01 3.50
CA ASP A 62 -9.96 4.17 3.95
C ASP A 62 -9.17 5.11 4.86
N CYS A 63 -8.00 4.68 5.33
CA CYS A 63 -7.07 5.50 6.12
C CYS A 63 -5.62 5.21 5.72
N ILE A 64 -4.74 6.19 5.95
CA ILE A 64 -3.32 6.11 5.57
C ILE A 64 -2.56 5.05 6.39
N GLU A 65 -2.90 4.88 7.67
CA GLU A 65 -2.23 3.92 8.55
C GLU A 65 -2.48 2.49 8.07
N ASP A 66 -3.75 2.10 7.87
CA ASP A 66 -4.11 0.80 7.30
C ASP A 66 -3.48 0.57 5.91
N CYS A 67 -3.36 1.63 5.11
CA CYS A 67 -2.76 1.59 3.78
C CYS A 67 -1.28 1.20 3.85
N LEU A 68 -0.51 1.87 4.72
CA LEU A 68 0.90 1.58 4.93
C LEU A 68 1.11 0.21 5.60
N GLU A 69 0.28 -0.13 6.58
CA GLU A 69 0.33 -1.44 7.25
C GLU A 69 0.06 -2.59 6.29
N ALA A 70 -0.90 -2.45 5.38
CA ALA A 70 -1.16 -3.44 4.35
C ALA A 70 0.08 -3.69 3.47
N GLY A 71 0.75 -2.61 3.04
CA GLY A 71 1.99 -2.70 2.28
C GLY A 71 3.12 -3.40 3.03
N ILE A 72 3.34 -3.01 4.28
CA ILE A 72 4.35 -3.62 5.16
C ILE A 72 4.06 -5.12 5.36
N ASN A 73 2.80 -5.46 5.63
CA ASN A 73 2.37 -6.83 5.88
C ASN A 73 2.54 -7.70 4.63
N PHE A 74 2.23 -7.18 3.43
CA PHE A 74 2.47 -7.89 2.18
C PHE A 74 3.95 -8.27 2.03
N VAL A 75 4.87 -7.31 2.18
CA VAL A 75 6.31 -7.58 2.04
C VAL A 75 6.79 -8.61 3.06
N LYS A 76 6.40 -8.44 4.33
CA LYS A 76 6.82 -9.34 5.41
C LYS A 76 6.30 -10.77 5.25
N THR A 77 5.05 -10.94 4.84
CA THR A 77 4.39 -12.25 4.83
C THR A 77 4.50 -12.99 3.50
N LYS A 78 4.59 -12.27 2.37
CA LYS A 78 4.51 -12.87 1.03
C LYS A 78 5.80 -12.82 0.23
N LEU A 79 6.71 -11.90 0.55
CA LEU A 79 7.98 -11.77 -0.17
C LEU A 79 9.17 -12.30 0.64
N LEU A 80 9.14 -12.10 1.97
CA LEU A 80 10.23 -12.56 2.85
C LEU A 80 10.04 -13.97 3.40
N ALA A 81 8.80 -14.50 3.45
CA ALA A 81 8.56 -15.90 3.79
C ALA A 81 9.05 -16.88 2.70
N THR A 82 9.14 -16.41 1.45
CA THR A 82 9.61 -17.19 0.30
C THR A 82 11.10 -17.54 0.39
N TYR A 83 11.87 -16.85 1.24
CA TYR A 83 13.30 -17.13 1.47
C TYR A 83 13.57 -18.20 2.53
N PHE A 84 12.55 -18.73 3.22
CA PHE A 84 12.71 -19.79 4.23
C PHE A 84 12.20 -21.17 3.79
N ASN A 85 11.77 -21.32 2.53
CA ASN A 85 11.34 -22.60 1.93
C ASN A 85 12.21 -23.01 0.73
N LEU A 86 13.47 -22.56 0.67
CA LEU A 86 14.49 -23.03 -0.27
C LEU A 86 15.68 -23.60 0.49
#